data_AF-A0A4P7XLP0-F1
#
_entry.id   AF-A0A4P7XLP0-F1
#
_cell.length_a   1.000
_cell.length_b   1.000
_cell.length_c   1.000
_cell.angle_alpha   90.00
_cell.angle_beta   90.00
_cell.angle_gamma   90.00
#
_symmetry.space_group_name_H-M   'P 1'
#
loop_
_entity.id
_entity.type
_entity.pdbx_description
1 polymer ?
#
loop_
_entity_poly.entity_id
_entity_poly.type
_entity_poly.pdbx_seq_one_letter_code
_entity_poly.pdbx_strand_id
1 'polypeptide(L)'
;MKITYTIPSGKRAGTVCTPHRHADGRYVVSRTRFKKDYVFVRSVEQIARYLDRGFCVRMSDPVTKTSPSLITKASLEITEDSYATTAKHTATVPTPAQKGSWLRTMLRLWQRMTSMVRLRLNRSLS
;
A
#
# COMPACT_ATOMS: atom_id res chain seq x y z
N MET A 1 -1.17 10.46 10.68
CA MET A 1 -1.73 11.35 9.64
C MET A 1 -3.05 11.88 10.16
N LYS A 2 -3.28 13.19 10.06
CA LYS A 2 -4.44 13.88 10.60
C LYS A 2 -5.14 14.67 9.49
N ILE A 3 -6.47 14.57 9.44
CA ILE A 3 -7.33 15.34 8.54
C ILE A 3 -8.29 16.16 9.39
N THR A 4 -8.28 17.47 9.20
CA THR A 4 -9.14 18.42 9.91
C THR A 4 -9.85 19.36 8.94
N TYR A 5 -10.98 19.89 9.39
CA TYR A 5 -11.72 20.92 8.68
C TYR A 5 -12.16 21.99 9.66
N THR A 6 -11.79 23.25 9.41
CA THR A 6 -12.25 24.37 10.22
C THR A 6 -13.44 25.03 9.54
N ILE A 7 -14.56 25.18 10.25
CA ILE A 7 -15.74 25.84 9.72
C ILE A 7 -15.42 27.33 9.49
N PRO A 8 -15.54 27.86 8.26
CA PRO A 8 -15.08 29.21 7.95
C PRO A 8 -16.03 30.30 8.44
N SER A 9 -17.33 30.04 8.50
CA SER A 9 -18.34 31.07 8.77
C SER A 9 -19.60 30.53 9.44
N GLY A 10 -20.45 31.45 9.93
CA GLY A 10 -21.71 31.15 10.61
C GLY A 10 -21.57 30.97 12.12
N LYS A 11 -22.64 30.51 12.78
CA LYS A 11 -22.73 30.38 14.24
C LYS A 11 -21.67 29.46 14.88
N ARG A 12 -20.98 28.66 14.06
CA ARG A 12 -19.97 27.68 14.47
C ARG A 12 -18.63 27.93 13.79
N ALA A 13 -18.39 29.14 13.31
CA ALA A 13 -17.11 29.52 12.71
C ALA A 13 -15.97 29.23 13.71
N GLY A 14 -14.86 28.70 13.20
CA GLY A 14 -13.70 28.31 14.01
C GLY A 14 -13.78 26.90 14.62
N THR A 15 -14.91 26.20 14.54
CA THR A 15 -14.99 24.83 15.05
C THR A 15 -14.20 23.86 14.17
N VAL A 16 -13.38 23.02 14.80
CA VAL A 16 -12.61 21.97 14.13
C VAL A 16 -13.42 20.67 14.06
N CYS A 17 -13.71 20.25 12.83
CA CYS A 17 -14.37 19.00 12.51
C CYS A 17 -13.35 17.91 12.17
N THR A 18 -13.73 16.66 12.43
CA THR A 18 -12.92 15.47 12.15
C THR A 18 -13.70 14.46 11.29
N PRO A 19 -13.03 13.53 10.58
CA PRO A 19 -13.71 12.51 9.79
C PRO A 19 -14.73 11.74 10.64
N HIS A 20 -15.97 11.67 10.15
CA HIS A 20 -17.05 10.99 10.85
C HIS A 20 -16.76 9.50 10.93
N ARG A 21 -16.64 8.99 12.16
CA ARG A 21 -16.49 7.57 12.44
C ARG A 21 -17.85 6.97 12.76
N HIS A 22 -18.24 5.96 11.98
CA HIS A 22 -19.45 5.20 12.19
C HIS A 22 -19.30 4.22 13.36
N ALA A 23 -20.42 3.66 13.82
CA ALA A 23 -20.46 2.72 14.94
C ALA A 23 -19.60 1.45 14.72
N ASP A 24 -19.41 1.06 13.46
CA ASP A 24 -18.54 -0.04 13.03
C ASP A 24 -17.04 0.34 12.99
N GLY A 25 -16.71 1.57 13.38
CA GLY A 25 -15.35 2.09 13.39
C GLY A 25 -14.83 2.54 12.03
N ARG A 26 -15.63 2.50 10.96
CA ARG A 26 -15.26 2.92 9.59
C ARG A 26 -15.59 4.39 9.33
N TYR A 27 -14.95 4.95 8.32
CA TYR A 27 -15.23 6.28 7.77
C TYR A 27 -15.96 6.16 6.44
N VAL A 28 -16.60 7.24 6.00
CA VAL A 28 -17.30 7.29 4.71
C VAL A 28 -16.72 8.39 3.83
N VAL A 29 -16.39 7.98 2.60
CA VAL A 29 -16.11 8.87 1.49
C VAL A 29 -17.13 8.65 0.39
N SER A 30 -17.48 9.71 -0.35
CA SER A 30 -18.44 9.63 -1.45
C SER A 30 -18.19 10.75 -2.46
N ARG A 31 -18.58 10.54 -3.71
CA ARG A 31 -18.55 11.59 -4.75
C ARG A 31 -19.76 12.53 -4.65
N THR A 32 -20.88 12.01 -4.18
CA THR A 32 -22.14 12.73 -4.06
C THR A 32 -22.65 12.69 -2.62
N ARG A 33 -23.73 13.43 -2.34
CA ARG A 33 -24.42 13.39 -1.02
C ARG A 33 -25.17 12.09 -0.76
N PHE A 34 -25.41 11.27 -1.80
CA PHE A 34 -26.31 10.12 -1.75
C PHE A 34 -25.64 8.86 -1.15
N LYS A 35 -26.42 8.08 -0.39
CA LYS A 35 -25.94 6.87 0.28
C LYS A 35 -25.47 5.77 -0.67
N LYS A 36 -26.03 5.70 -1.88
CA LYS A 36 -25.64 4.72 -2.91
C LYS A 36 -24.16 4.81 -3.32
N ASP A 37 -23.56 6.00 -3.19
CA ASP A 37 -22.18 6.27 -3.58
C ASP A 37 -21.22 6.21 -2.39
N TYR A 38 -21.67 5.68 -1.24
CA TYR A 38 -20.84 5.59 -0.05
C TYR A 38 -19.81 4.48 -0.20
N VAL A 39 -18.56 4.84 0.05
CA VAL A 39 -17.45 3.92 0.17
C VAL A 39 -16.97 3.95 1.61
N PHE A 40 -17.04 2.80 2.28
CA PHE A 40 -16.59 2.65 3.65
C PHE A 40 -15.10 2.33 3.69
N VAL A 41 -14.33 3.15 4.40
CA VAL A 41 -12.88 3.02 4.53
C VAL A 41 -12.48 2.85 5.98
N ARG A 42 -11.36 2.17 6.24
CA ARG A 42 -10.94 1.83 7.61
C ARG A 42 -9.93 2.79 8.22
N SER A 43 -9.21 3.54 7.38
CA SER A 43 -8.09 4.37 7.84
C SER A 43 -8.10 5.74 7.19
N VAL A 44 -7.44 6.69 7.83
CA VAL A 44 -7.35 8.08 7.38
C VAL A 44 -6.49 8.21 6.12
N GLU A 45 -5.50 7.34 5.96
CA GLU A 45 -4.65 7.26 4.75
C GLU A 45 -5.46 6.81 3.54
N GLN A 46 -6.42 5.89 3.73
CA GLN A 46 -7.33 5.52 2.65
C GLN A 46 -8.20 6.70 2.23
N ILE A 47 -8.70 7.50 3.19
CA ILE A 47 -9.45 8.72 2.90
C ILE A 47 -8.62 9.63 1.98
N ALA A 48 -7.35 9.89 2.32
CA ALA A 48 -6.47 10.73 1.51
C ALA A 48 -6.35 10.25 0.06
N ARG A 49 -6.15 8.94 -0.16
CA ARG A 49 -6.10 8.35 -1.52
C ARG A 49 -7.40 8.53 -2.30
N TYR A 50 -8.55 8.49 -1.64
CA TYR A 50 -9.84 8.76 -2.29
C TYR A 50 -10.05 10.25 -2.56
N LEU A 51 -9.61 11.13 -1.67
CA LEU A 51 -9.63 12.57 -1.89
C LEU A 51 -8.82 12.95 -3.13
N ASP A 52 -7.66 12.31 -3.37
CA ASP A 52 -6.85 12.51 -4.59
C ASP A 52 -7.60 12.11 -5.87
N ARG A 53 -8.55 11.19 -5.77
CA ARG A 53 -9.40 10.73 -6.88
C ARG A 53 -10.67 11.58 -7.04
N GLY A 54 -10.78 12.69 -6.31
CA GLY A 54 -11.93 13.60 -6.36
C GLY A 54 -13.15 13.12 -5.56
N PHE A 55 -12.96 12.23 -4.59
CA PHE A 55 -14.01 11.94 -3.60
C PHE A 55 -14.02 13.02 -2.53
N CYS A 56 -15.12 13.06 -1.78
CA CYS A 56 -15.31 13.92 -0.62
C CYS A 56 -15.45 13.05 0.62
N VAL A 57 -15.10 13.58 1.80
CA VAL A 57 -15.21 12.87 3.09
C VAL A 57 -16.33 13.45 3.92
N ARG A 58 -17.02 12.61 4.71
CA ARG A 58 -17.99 13.10 5.69
C ARG A 58 -17.28 13.50 6.98
N MET A 59 -17.44 14.75 7.38
CA MET A 59 -16.85 15.33 8.59
C MET A 59 -17.94 15.55 9.64
N SER A 60 -17.63 15.21 10.89
CA SER A 60 -18.47 15.46 12.05
C SER A 60 -17.97 16.61 12.89
N ASP A 61 -18.93 17.40 13.37
CA ASP A 61 -18.72 18.40 14.40
C ASP A 61 -18.76 17.72 15.79
N PRO A 62 -17.69 17.82 16.60
CA PRO A 62 -17.66 17.24 17.94
C PRO A 62 -18.63 17.93 18.93
N VAL A 63 -18.99 19.19 18.68
CA VAL A 63 -19.77 20.02 19.61
C VAL A 63 -21.26 19.73 19.47
N THR A 64 -21.79 19.88 18.26
CA THR A 64 -23.24 19.88 18.04
C THR A 64 -23.81 18.53 17.63
N LYS A 65 -22.95 17.52 17.39
CA LYS A 65 -23.33 16.16 16.93
C LYS A 65 -24.35 16.17 15.78
N THR A 66 -24.32 17.21 14.94
CA THR A 66 -25.20 17.34 13.78
C THR A 66 -24.86 16.32 12.70
N SER A 67 -25.77 16.16 11.73
CA SER A 67 -25.56 15.36 10.53
C SER A 67 -24.19 15.66 9.89
N PRO A 68 -23.39 14.64 9.54
CA PRO A 68 -22.05 14.84 8.97
C PRO A 68 -22.07 15.55 7.62
N SER A 69 -21.25 16.58 7.50
CA SER A 69 -21.08 17.41 6.30
C SER A 69 -20.16 16.74 5.29
N LEU A 70 -20.47 16.86 4.00
CA LEU A 70 -19.61 16.36 2.93
C LEU A 70 -18.62 17.45 2.52
N ILE A 71 -17.31 17.19 2.69
CA ILE A 71 -16.25 18.18 2.48
C ILE A 71 -15.26 17.68 1.42
N THR A 72 -14.89 18.57 0.51
CA THR A 72 -13.92 18.33 -0.58
C THR A 72 -12.49 18.49 -0.09
N LYS A 73 -11.52 17.89 -0.80
CA LYS A 73 -10.09 18.01 -0.49
C LYS A 73 -9.61 19.47 -0.35
N ALA A 74 -10.12 20.37 -1.20
CA ALA A 74 -9.70 21.77 -1.25
C ALA A 74 -9.96 22.55 0.06
N SER A 75 -10.90 22.10 0.88
CA SER A 75 -11.22 22.75 2.15
C SER A 75 -10.60 22.06 3.36
N LEU A 76 -9.87 20.96 3.17
CA LEU A 76 -9.30 20.18 4.27
C LEU A 76 -7.86 20.59 4.56
N GLU A 77 -7.51 20.51 5.84
CA GLU A 77 -6.15 20.55 6.31
C GLU A 77 -5.67 19.12 6.55
N ILE A 78 -4.62 18.72 5.84
CA ILE A 78 -4.04 17.38 5.95
C ILE A 78 -2.62 17.54 6.49
N THR A 79 -2.38 17.03 7.70
CA THR A 79 -1.08 17.08 8.37
C THR A 79 -0.54 15.66 8.51
N GLU A 80 0.72 15.45 8.13
CA GLU A 80 1.42 14.21 8.44
C GLU A 80 1.99 14.30 9.85
N ASP A 81 1.58 13.35 10.70
CA ASP A 81 2.14 13.22 12.04
C ASP A 81 3.53 12.59 11.89
N SER A 82 4.58 13.41 11.99
CA SER A 82 5.96 13.05 11.66
C SER A 82 6.68 12.17 12.70
N TYR A 83 5.96 11.50 13.61
CA TYR A 83 6.53 10.68 14.69
C TYR A 83 6.48 9.16 14.44
N ALA A 84 6.75 8.70 13.22
CA ALA A 84 7.14 7.31 12.95
C ALA A 84 7.85 7.20 11.60
N THR A 85 8.98 7.88 11.46
CA THR A 85 9.95 7.54 10.42
C THR A 85 10.67 6.25 10.79
N THR A 86 10.88 5.42 9.76
CA THR A 86 11.68 4.19 9.70
C THR A 86 10.97 2.89 10.09
N ALA A 87 10.44 2.19 9.08
CA ALA A 87 10.88 0.82 8.75
C ALA A 87 10.04 0.12 7.64
N LYS A 88 9.60 0.76 6.54
CA LYS A 88 8.97 0.02 5.40
C LYS A 88 9.27 0.53 3.98
N HIS A 89 10.38 1.24 3.76
CA HIS A 89 10.82 1.63 2.41
C HIS A 89 12.29 1.25 2.13
N THR A 90 12.68 0.03 2.49
CA THR A 90 13.83 -0.64 1.85
C THR A 90 13.59 -2.14 1.88
N ALA A 91 12.71 -2.62 1.02
CA ALA A 91 12.74 -4.01 0.57
C ALA A 91 12.87 -3.94 -0.95
N THR A 92 14.12 -3.79 -1.38
CA THR A 92 14.72 -4.50 -2.51
C THR A 92 13.73 -4.98 -3.57
N VAL A 93 13.70 -4.27 -4.69
CA VAL A 93 13.41 -4.91 -5.99
C VAL A 93 14.40 -6.07 -6.12
N PRO A 94 13.99 -7.36 -6.14
CA PRO A 94 14.88 -8.36 -6.68
C PRO A 94 14.99 -8.08 -8.17
N THR A 95 16.10 -7.46 -8.57
CA THR A 95 16.62 -7.52 -9.92
C THR A 95 16.46 -8.95 -10.44
N PRO A 96 15.87 -9.20 -11.62
CA PRO A 96 15.91 -10.53 -12.21
C PRO A 96 17.36 -10.81 -12.60
N ALA A 97 18.09 -11.48 -11.71
CA ALA A 97 19.42 -11.98 -11.98
C ALA A 97 19.33 -13.05 -13.07
N GLN A 98 19.81 -12.64 -14.24
CA GLN A 98 20.22 -13.39 -15.41
C GLN A 98 20.29 -14.92 -15.26
N LYS A 99 19.55 -15.62 -16.12
CA LYS A 99 19.78 -17.03 -16.46
C LYS A 99 21.17 -17.19 -17.08
N GLY A 100 22.18 -17.45 -16.24
CA GLY A 100 23.54 -17.80 -16.64
C GLY A 100 23.76 -19.31 -16.67
N SER A 101 23.53 -19.92 -17.82
CA SER A 101 24.18 -21.14 -18.37
C SER A 101 24.88 -22.10 -17.40
N TRP A 102 24.15 -23.07 -16.85
CA TRP A 102 24.70 -24.26 -16.16
C TRP A 102 25.29 -25.32 -17.11
N LEU A 103 25.21 -25.11 -18.42
CA LEU A 103 25.65 -26.09 -19.43
C LEU A 103 27.16 -26.17 -19.62
N ARG A 104 27.94 -25.23 -19.08
CA ARG A 104 29.42 -25.25 -19.18
C ARG A 104 30.14 -25.88 -18.00
N THR A 105 29.46 -26.06 -16.86
CA THR A 105 30.04 -26.72 -15.68
C THR A 105 29.80 -28.23 -15.69
N MET A 106 28.71 -28.71 -16.32
CA MET A 106 28.46 -30.15 -16.49
C MET A 106 29.37 -30.82 -17.52
N LEU A 107 29.90 -30.07 -18.51
CA LEU A 107 30.75 -30.65 -19.56
C LEU A 107 32.17 -31.01 -19.09
N ARG A 108 32.67 -30.38 -18.00
CA ARG A 108 34.00 -30.68 -17.44
C ARG A 108 33.99 -31.81 -16.41
N LEU A 109 32.82 -32.22 -15.92
CA LEU A 109 32.68 -33.38 -15.03
C LEU A 109 32.46 -34.68 -15.80
N TRP A 110 31.88 -34.63 -17.01
CA TRP A 110 31.64 -35.81 -17.83
C TRP A 110 32.89 -36.29 -18.61
N GLN A 111 33.78 -35.38 -19.03
CA GLN A 111 35.05 -35.74 -19.71
C GLN A 111 36.12 -36.36 -18.79
N ARG A 112 35.92 -36.35 -17.47
CA ARG A 112 36.86 -36.94 -16.49
C ARG A 112 36.46 -38.34 -16.01
N MET A 113 35.28 -38.86 -16.39
CA MET A 113 34.76 -40.16 -15.92
C MET A 113 34.78 -41.29 -16.96
N THR A 114 35.05 -41.03 -18.25
CA THR A 114 35.15 -42.09 -19.27
C THR A 114 36.58 -42.54 -19.60
N SER A 115 37.62 -41.90 -19.06
CA SER A 115 39.02 -42.36 -19.21
C SER A 115 39.43 -43.48 -18.23
N MET A 116 38.51 -44.04 -17.44
CA MET A 116 38.79 -45.15 -16.50
C MET A 116 38.10 -46.49 -16.82
N VAL A 117 37.49 -46.64 -17.99
CA VAL A 117 36.92 -47.94 -18.45
C VAL A 117 37.73 -48.57 -19.60
N ARG A 118 38.80 -47.92 -20.07
CA ARG A 118 39.65 -48.44 -21.16
C ARG A 118 40.91 -49.20 -20.70
N LEU A 119 40.93 -49.72 -19.47
CA LEU A 119 42.11 -50.36 -18.89
C LEU A 119 41.87 -51.76 -18.27
N ARG A 120 40.73 -52.42 -18.53
CA ARG A 120 40.48 -53.75 -17.92
C ARG A 120 39.69 -54.77 -18.75
N LEU A 121 39.83 -54.77 -20.08
CA LEU A 121 39.24 -55.81 -20.93
C LEU A 121 40.06 -56.18 -22.19
N ASN A 122 41.40 -56.06 -22.13
CA ASN A 122 42.28 -56.60 -23.17
C ASN A 122 43.36 -57.56 -22.61
N ARG A 123 42.97 -58.37 -21.62
CA ARG A 123 43.72 -59.53 -21.11
C ARG A 123 42.75 -60.71 -20.92
N SER A 124 42.19 -61.20 -22.01
CA SER A 124 41.56 -62.53 -22.06
C SER A 124 41.37 -62.99 -23.51
N LEU A 125 42.39 -62.85 -24.35
CA LEU A 125 42.52 -63.56 -25.63
C LEU A 125 44.02 -63.71 -25.95
N SER A 126 44.67 -64.58 -25.19
CA SER A 126 45.83 -65.40 -25.56
C SER A 126 45.99 -66.47 -24.48
#